data_AF-A0A2P4PJ35-F1
#
_entry.id   AF-A0A2P4PJ35-F1
#
_cell.length_a   1.000
_cell.length_b   1.000
_cell.length_c   1.000
_cell.angle_alpha   90.00
_cell.angle_beta   90.00
_cell.angle_gamma   90.00
#
_symmetry.space_group_name_H-M   'P 1'
#
loop_
_entity.id
_entity.type
_entity.pdbx_description
1 polymer ?
#
loop_
_entity_poly.entity_id
_entity_poly.type
_entity_poly.pdbx_seq_one_letter_code
_entity_poly.pdbx_strand_id
1 'polypeptide(L)'
;MFRNRIKHQIISFLSFIIWNVVFFSLLPLTSASVASFVDTNYVSKGDLYDATLNTFFPIFFVILFNVSGKPGSIKNIVLPLLDDLLYNVITWMIPLVVSFAYDEWLSIKIFSIINMCLHILCAVLAIIKWRRIYNDNVNFAFTFLFLILFPVMAIPIFWMIIIVRKATFDSTSIIFLTLFGICLVFVILIIIMKVKYNYFEGIIGEKKMFKIIYAFIIICFYVPNILQTLLIALSWPINFYFIKALVFILILSLTRNVSYFAGKVPDDFLATSTTMTQNYIKRLLEKDVHEILEPQITMEEMHRVQTEMQTKIDEMQKTINEIKNINGLDKKN
;
A
#
# COMPACT_ATOMS: atom_id res chain seq x y z
N MET A 1 -35.59 -6.37 -9.99
CA MET A 1 -35.29 -5.19 -9.15
C MET A 1 -33.78 -4.97 -8.91
N PHE A 2 -33.01 -6.00 -8.51
CA PHE A 2 -31.56 -5.91 -8.22
C PHE A 2 -30.71 -5.45 -9.43
N ARG A 3 -30.98 -5.99 -10.63
CA ARG A 3 -30.31 -5.62 -11.89
C ARG A 3 -30.49 -4.15 -12.31
N ASN A 4 -31.62 -3.53 -11.98
CA ASN A 4 -31.86 -2.09 -12.26
C ASN A 4 -31.15 -1.18 -11.27
N ARG A 5 -31.03 -1.57 -9.99
CA ARG A 5 -30.19 -0.86 -9.00
C ARG A 5 -28.70 -0.95 -9.35
N ILE A 6 -28.23 -2.10 -9.83
CA ILE A 6 -26.84 -2.30 -10.30
C ILE A 6 -26.53 -1.38 -11.49
N LYS A 7 -27.42 -1.36 -12.50
CA LYS A 7 -27.26 -0.46 -13.66
C LYS A 7 -27.23 1.00 -13.20
N HIS A 8 -28.09 1.38 -12.26
CA HIS A 8 -28.13 2.73 -11.71
C HIS A 8 -26.86 3.11 -10.93
N GLN A 9 -26.26 2.20 -10.17
CA GLN A 9 -25.01 2.47 -9.42
C GLN A 9 -23.79 2.53 -10.34
N ILE A 10 -23.70 1.64 -11.34
CA ILE A 10 -22.62 1.68 -12.35
C ILE A 10 -22.75 2.94 -13.21
N ILE A 11 -23.97 3.29 -13.64
CA ILE A 11 -24.23 4.55 -14.35
C ILE A 11 -23.92 5.72 -13.44
N SER A 12 -24.29 5.70 -12.16
CA SER A 12 -23.96 6.79 -11.23
C SER A 12 -22.46 6.94 -10.99
N PHE A 13 -21.69 5.85 -10.96
CA PHE A 13 -20.24 5.89 -10.82
C PHE A 13 -19.52 6.31 -12.10
N LEU A 14 -19.94 5.79 -13.26
CA LEU A 14 -19.46 6.26 -14.56
C LEU A 14 -19.83 7.73 -14.77
N SER A 15 -21.05 8.13 -14.44
CA SER A 15 -21.48 9.52 -14.44
C SER A 15 -20.70 10.34 -13.42
N PHE A 16 -20.28 9.80 -12.28
CA PHE A 16 -19.41 10.48 -11.33
C PHE A 16 -17.98 10.63 -11.86
N ILE A 17 -17.38 9.60 -12.47
CA ILE A 17 -16.06 9.71 -13.11
C ILE A 17 -16.11 10.67 -14.29
N ILE A 18 -17.11 10.53 -15.17
CA ILE A 18 -17.35 11.41 -16.31
C ILE A 18 -17.62 12.82 -15.78
N TRP A 19 -18.43 13.00 -14.74
CA TRP A 19 -18.62 14.33 -14.14
C TRP A 19 -17.36 14.85 -13.49
N ASN A 20 -16.49 14.05 -12.87
CA ASN A 20 -15.22 14.57 -12.37
C ASN A 20 -14.31 14.98 -13.54
N VAL A 21 -14.17 14.14 -14.56
CA VAL A 21 -13.40 14.45 -15.77
C VAL A 21 -13.96 15.68 -16.50
N VAL A 22 -15.29 15.77 -16.61
CA VAL A 22 -16.01 16.88 -17.25
C VAL A 22 -15.98 18.13 -16.37
N PHE A 23 -16.14 18.01 -15.06
CA PHE A 23 -16.01 19.10 -14.08
C PHE A 23 -14.57 19.63 -14.06
N PHE A 24 -13.56 18.78 -14.20
CA PHE A 24 -12.18 19.21 -14.39
C PHE A 24 -11.90 19.77 -15.79
N SER A 25 -12.63 19.36 -16.83
CA SER A 25 -12.57 20.02 -18.15
C SER A 25 -13.40 21.30 -18.24
N LEU A 26 -14.34 21.52 -17.31
CA LEU A 26 -15.26 22.67 -17.21
C LEU A 26 -14.82 23.68 -16.16
N LEU A 27 -13.94 23.31 -15.22
CA LEU A 27 -13.08 24.30 -14.59
C LEU A 27 -12.43 25.05 -15.74
N PRO A 28 -12.58 26.39 -15.81
CA PRO A 28 -11.85 27.14 -16.80
C PRO A 28 -10.38 26.93 -16.48
N LEU A 29 -9.74 25.97 -17.13
CA LEU A 29 -8.31 25.97 -17.37
C LEU A 29 -8.07 27.09 -18.38
N THR A 30 -8.36 28.32 -17.96
CA THR A 30 -7.71 29.49 -18.47
C THR A 30 -6.23 29.15 -18.44
N SER A 31 -5.61 29.10 -19.63
CA SER A 31 -4.15 29.07 -19.74
C SER A 31 -3.56 30.02 -18.70
N ALA A 32 -2.39 29.70 -18.16
CA ALA A 32 -1.66 30.57 -17.25
C ALA A 32 -1.54 32.02 -17.78
N SER A 33 -1.74 32.23 -19.09
CA SER A 33 -1.82 33.52 -19.77
C SER A 33 -3.06 34.39 -19.48
N VAL A 34 -4.19 33.83 -19.01
CA VAL A 34 -5.47 34.57 -18.85
C VAL A 34 -5.81 34.91 -17.39
N ALA A 35 -5.32 34.11 -16.43
CA ALA A 35 -5.22 34.44 -15.00
C ALA A 35 -4.19 33.48 -14.40
N SER A 36 -3.12 33.98 -13.76
CA SER A 36 -2.05 33.10 -13.25
C SER A 36 -2.53 32.35 -12.00
N PHE A 37 -3.26 31.26 -12.20
CA PHE A 37 -3.54 30.25 -11.16
C PHE A 37 -2.23 29.71 -10.53
N VAL A 38 -1.14 29.79 -11.31
CA VAL A 38 0.24 29.61 -10.86
C VAL A 38 0.69 30.86 -10.10
N ASP A 39 0.99 30.69 -8.82
CA ASP A 39 1.63 31.71 -8.00
C ASP A 39 3.14 31.72 -8.27
N THR A 40 3.60 32.73 -9.02
CA THR A 40 5.01 32.85 -9.44
C THR A 40 5.95 33.23 -8.29
N ASN A 41 5.43 33.72 -7.16
CA ASN A 41 6.22 34.10 -5.98
C ASN A 41 6.22 33.00 -4.91
N TYR A 42 5.63 31.84 -5.20
CA TYR A 42 5.44 30.75 -4.25
C TYR A 42 6.76 30.07 -3.82
N VAL A 43 6.89 29.78 -2.52
CA VAL A 43 8.09 29.14 -1.94
C VAL A 43 7.77 27.73 -1.45
N SER A 44 8.08 26.74 -2.30
CA SER A 44 7.57 25.36 -2.13
C SER A 44 7.98 24.61 -0.88
N LYS A 45 9.14 24.91 -0.30
CA LYS A 45 9.71 24.11 0.80
C LYS A 45 9.02 24.35 2.14
N GLY A 46 8.78 25.62 2.50
CA GLY A 46 8.13 25.98 3.77
C GLY A 46 6.67 25.55 3.78
N ASP A 47 5.96 25.86 2.69
CA ASP A 47 4.55 25.55 2.56
C ASP A 47 4.25 24.05 2.46
N LEU A 48 5.15 23.24 1.87
CA LEU A 48 5.01 21.77 1.91
C LEU A 48 5.11 21.25 3.34
N TYR A 49 6.03 21.78 4.14
CA TYR A 49 6.19 21.42 5.54
C TYR A 49 4.95 21.82 6.36
N ASP A 50 4.45 23.04 6.18
CA ASP A 50 3.25 23.53 6.85
C ASP A 50 2.00 22.77 6.43
N ALA A 51 1.84 22.48 5.14
CA ALA A 51 0.77 21.63 4.63
C ALA A 51 0.82 20.22 5.25
N THR A 52 2.01 19.66 5.37
CA THR A 52 2.25 18.35 5.99
C THR A 52 1.84 18.37 7.45
N LEU A 53 2.36 19.31 8.25
CA LEU A 53 1.99 19.45 9.66
C LEU A 53 0.49 19.70 9.84
N ASN A 54 -0.08 20.65 9.11
CA ASN A 54 -1.50 21.02 9.23
C ASN A 54 -2.45 19.90 8.79
N THR A 55 -1.99 18.97 7.95
CA THR A 55 -2.82 17.84 7.53
C THR A 55 -2.64 16.64 8.45
N PHE A 56 -1.42 16.38 8.92
CA PHE A 56 -1.19 15.32 9.89
C PHE A 56 -1.84 15.62 11.24
N PHE A 57 -1.93 16.89 11.67
CA PHE A 57 -2.49 17.22 12.99
C PHE A 57 -3.95 16.75 13.16
N PRO A 58 -4.91 17.12 12.28
CA PRO A 58 -6.30 16.68 12.42
C PRO A 58 -6.46 15.17 12.19
N ILE A 59 -5.70 14.59 11.26
CA ILE A 59 -5.76 13.15 10.95
C ILE A 59 -5.23 12.32 12.11
N PHE A 60 -4.13 12.74 12.73
CA PHE A 60 -3.59 12.13 13.94
C PHE A 60 -4.62 12.21 15.07
N PHE A 61 -5.26 13.36 15.29
CA PHE A 61 -6.33 13.50 16.28
C PHE A 61 -7.55 12.60 15.98
N VAL A 62 -8.00 12.49 14.73
CA VAL A 62 -9.15 11.63 14.36
C VAL A 62 -8.82 10.13 14.54
N ILE A 63 -7.61 9.71 14.17
CA ILE A 63 -7.12 8.34 14.38
C ILE A 63 -6.94 8.03 15.87
N LEU A 64 -6.41 8.99 16.65
CA LEU A 64 -6.20 8.85 18.10
C LEU A 64 -7.52 8.81 18.88
N PHE A 65 -8.58 9.48 18.39
CA PHE A 65 -9.81 9.67 19.17
C PHE A 65 -11.05 8.86 18.78
N ASN A 66 -11.26 8.40 17.52
CA ASN A 66 -12.34 7.42 17.28
C ASN A 66 -12.45 6.97 15.82
N VAL A 67 -12.40 5.65 15.58
CA VAL A 67 -13.28 5.01 14.60
C VAL A 67 -13.82 3.68 15.17
N SER A 68 -14.49 3.75 16.32
CA SER A 68 -15.52 2.77 16.67
C SER A 68 -16.78 3.10 15.88
N GLY A 69 -17.02 2.39 14.79
CA GLY A 69 -18.25 2.50 14.01
C GLY A 69 -18.65 1.13 13.49
N LYS A 70 -19.79 0.61 13.99
CA LYS A 70 -20.35 -0.66 13.52
C LYS A 70 -20.51 -0.63 11.99
N PRO A 71 -20.08 -1.69 11.27
CA PRO A 71 -20.14 -1.73 9.82
C PRO A 71 -21.60 -1.70 9.33
N GLY A 72 -21.84 -1.00 8.23
CA GLY A 72 -23.11 -0.96 7.51
C GLY A 72 -22.89 -1.12 6.01
N SER A 73 -23.88 -1.64 5.27
CA SER A 73 -23.71 -2.12 3.89
C SER A 73 -23.23 -1.08 2.88
N ILE A 74 -23.52 0.21 3.11
CA ILE A 74 -23.09 1.32 2.24
C ILE A 74 -21.60 1.64 2.44
N LYS A 75 -21.13 1.62 3.69
CA LYS A 75 -19.72 1.88 4.05
C LYS A 75 -18.79 0.88 3.36
N ASN A 76 -19.22 -0.38 3.26
CA ASN A 76 -18.49 -1.49 2.63
C ASN A 76 -18.45 -1.42 1.09
N ILE A 77 -19.14 -0.44 0.49
CA ILE A 77 -19.08 -0.11 -0.94
C ILE A 77 -18.32 1.20 -1.16
N VAL A 78 -18.67 2.24 -0.41
CA VAL A 78 -18.14 3.60 -0.61
C VAL A 78 -16.66 3.68 -0.25
N LEU A 79 -16.21 3.04 0.85
CA LEU A 79 -14.81 3.10 1.25
C LEU A 79 -13.86 2.45 0.22
N PRO A 80 -14.11 1.22 -0.27
CA PRO A 80 -13.31 0.65 -1.36
C PRO A 80 -13.25 1.50 -2.63
N LEU A 81 -14.35 2.17 -2.99
CA LEU A 81 -14.38 3.07 -4.15
C LEU A 81 -13.58 4.34 -3.91
N LEU A 82 -13.63 4.89 -2.69
CA LEU A 82 -12.82 6.02 -2.29
C LEU A 82 -11.32 5.66 -2.32
N ASP A 83 -10.94 4.49 -1.84
CA ASP A 83 -9.54 4.03 -1.85
C ASP A 83 -9.00 3.95 -3.29
N ASP A 84 -9.80 3.40 -4.20
CA ASP A 84 -9.45 3.29 -5.62
C ASP A 84 -9.41 4.67 -6.32
N LEU A 85 -10.32 5.56 -5.97
CA LEU A 85 -10.31 6.96 -6.44
C LEU A 85 -9.06 7.70 -5.97
N LEU A 86 -8.72 7.63 -4.68
CA LEU A 86 -7.55 8.29 -4.11
C LEU A 86 -6.25 7.76 -4.74
N TYR A 87 -6.17 6.46 -4.99
CA TYR A 87 -5.05 5.85 -5.70
C TYR A 87 -4.91 6.40 -7.13
N ASN A 88 -6.02 6.47 -7.88
CA ASN A 88 -6.06 7.02 -9.24
C ASN A 88 -5.70 8.52 -9.28
N VAL A 89 -6.18 9.29 -8.31
CA VAL A 89 -5.87 10.71 -8.16
C VAL A 89 -4.35 10.93 -8.08
N ILE A 90 -3.69 10.17 -7.21
CA ILE A 90 -2.24 10.24 -6.99
C ILE A 90 -1.47 9.77 -8.23
N THR A 91 -1.93 8.70 -8.84
CA THR A 91 -1.18 8.01 -9.90
C THR A 91 -1.16 8.80 -11.21
N TRP A 92 -2.30 9.40 -11.62
CA TRP A 92 -2.39 10.08 -12.92
C TRP A 92 -3.07 11.44 -12.88
N MET A 93 -4.04 11.68 -11.99
CA MET A 93 -4.82 12.94 -12.03
C MET A 93 -3.98 14.14 -11.60
N ILE A 94 -3.19 14.00 -10.53
CA ILE A 94 -2.29 15.06 -10.05
C ILE A 94 -1.25 15.43 -11.14
N PRO A 95 -0.49 14.46 -11.72
CA PRO A 95 0.37 14.74 -12.87
C PRO A 95 -0.34 15.43 -14.03
N LEU A 96 -1.58 15.02 -14.35
CA LEU A 96 -2.36 15.60 -15.43
C LEU A 96 -2.70 17.07 -15.16
N VAL A 97 -3.21 17.39 -13.96
CA VAL A 97 -3.54 18.77 -13.55
C VAL A 97 -2.31 19.67 -13.65
N VAL A 98 -1.17 19.21 -13.13
CA VAL A 98 0.10 19.95 -13.19
C VAL A 98 0.52 20.20 -14.64
N SER A 99 0.38 19.18 -15.49
CA SER A 99 0.76 19.31 -16.89
C SER A 99 -0.07 20.32 -17.67
N PHE A 100 -1.31 20.61 -17.25
CA PHE A 100 -2.10 21.69 -17.83
C PHE A 100 -1.82 23.05 -17.20
N ALA A 101 -1.40 23.09 -15.93
CA ALA A 101 -1.04 24.34 -15.26
C ALA A 101 0.26 24.95 -15.82
N TYR A 102 1.19 24.10 -16.27
CA TYR A 102 2.42 24.51 -16.93
C TYR A 102 2.36 24.13 -18.41
N ASP A 103 2.13 25.12 -19.29
CA ASP A 103 1.77 24.91 -20.70
C ASP A 103 2.82 24.13 -21.54
N GLU A 104 4.09 24.05 -21.10
CA GLU A 104 5.22 23.45 -21.85
C GLU A 104 5.45 21.94 -21.67
N TRP A 105 4.59 21.20 -20.95
CA TRP A 105 4.91 19.83 -20.50
C TRP A 105 4.15 18.73 -21.23
N LEU A 106 4.23 18.69 -22.57
CA LEU A 106 3.57 17.68 -23.41
C LEU A 106 3.89 16.24 -22.98
N SER A 107 5.13 15.97 -22.55
CA SER A 107 5.53 14.65 -22.07
C SER A 107 4.77 14.21 -20.80
N ILE A 108 4.53 15.13 -19.85
CA ILE A 108 3.73 14.84 -18.65
C ILE A 108 2.26 14.64 -19.02
N LYS A 109 1.71 15.43 -19.96
CA LYS A 109 0.34 15.24 -20.48
C LYS A 109 0.16 13.82 -21.04
N ILE A 110 1.04 13.42 -21.97
CA ILE A 110 0.98 12.10 -22.63
C ILE A 110 1.12 10.98 -21.60
N PHE A 111 2.13 11.05 -20.72
CA PHE A 111 2.33 10.07 -19.66
C PHE A 111 1.09 9.92 -18.78
N SER A 112 0.51 11.04 -18.34
CA SER A 112 -0.65 11.04 -17.46
C SER A 112 -1.90 10.46 -18.13
N ILE A 113 -2.13 10.74 -19.42
CA ILE A 113 -3.26 10.19 -20.18
C ILE A 113 -3.11 8.68 -20.38
N ILE A 114 -1.91 8.20 -20.75
CA ILE A 114 -1.65 6.75 -20.88
C ILE A 114 -1.86 6.07 -19.53
N ASN A 115 -1.32 6.67 -18.46
CA ASN A 115 -1.44 6.14 -17.11
C ASN A 115 -2.91 6.10 -16.64
N MET A 116 -3.67 7.16 -16.92
CA MET A 116 -5.12 7.22 -16.70
C MET A 116 -5.85 6.06 -17.37
N CYS A 117 -5.63 5.85 -18.66
CA CYS A 117 -6.32 4.79 -19.41
C CYS A 117 -6.05 3.40 -18.82
N LEU A 118 -4.80 3.10 -18.47
CA LEU A 118 -4.42 1.80 -17.91
C LEU A 118 -5.01 1.57 -16.51
N HIS A 119 -4.99 2.58 -15.64
CA HIS A 119 -5.51 2.47 -14.29
C HIS A 119 -7.04 2.47 -14.23
N ILE A 120 -7.71 3.28 -15.07
CA ILE A 120 -9.17 3.24 -15.22
C ILE A 120 -9.60 1.86 -15.74
N LEU A 121 -8.89 1.27 -16.70
CA LEU A 121 -9.18 -0.08 -17.17
C LEU A 121 -9.12 -1.09 -16.02
N CYS A 122 -8.09 -1.03 -15.18
CA CYS A 122 -7.98 -1.90 -14.00
C CYS A 122 -9.13 -1.71 -13.01
N ALA A 123 -9.49 -0.47 -12.71
CA ALA A 123 -10.60 -0.12 -11.83
C ALA A 123 -11.94 -0.64 -12.37
N VAL A 124 -12.22 -0.38 -13.65
CA VAL A 124 -13.45 -0.80 -14.32
C VAL A 124 -13.55 -2.33 -14.37
N LEU A 125 -12.47 -3.03 -14.73
CA LEU A 125 -12.45 -4.50 -14.75
C LEU A 125 -12.72 -5.12 -13.37
N ALA A 126 -12.25 -4.47 -12.29
CA ALA A 126 -12.53 -4.91 -10.93
C ALA A 126 -13.97 -4.63 -10.52
N ILE A 127 -14.47 -3.42 -10.77
CA ILE A 127 -15.80 -2.97 -10.37
C ILE A 127 -16.91 -3.70 -11.15
N ILE A 128 -16.74 -3.96 -12.44
CA ILE A 128 -17.73 -4.68 -13.27
C ILE A 128 -18.04 -6.06 -12.69
N LYS A 129 -17.05 -6.74 -12.10
CA LYS A 129 -17.26 -8.04 -11.47
C LYS A 129 -18.18 -7.95 -10.25
N TRP A 130 -18.30 -6.77 -9.63
CA TRP A 130 -19.13 -6.46 -8.47
C TRP A 130 -19.04 -7.51 -7.36
N ARG A 131 -17.82 -8.02 -7.13
CA ARG A 131 -17.56 -9.07 -6.14
C ARG A 131 -17.23 -8.46 -4.79
N ARG A 132 -17.34 -9.31 -3.78
CA ARG A 132 -16.87 -9.02 -2.42
C ARG A 132 -15.55 -9.73 -2.16
N ILE A 133 -14.76 -9.22 -1.23
CA ILE A 133 -13.46 -9.78 -0.87
C ILE A 133 -13.55 -11.27 -0.50
N TYR A 134 -14.62 -11.72 0.16
CA TYR A 134 -14.78 -13.14 0.52
C TYR A 134 -14.95 -14.08 -0.70
N ASN A 135 -15.44 -13.59 -1.84
CA ASN A 135 -15.72 -14.38 -3.05
C ASN A 135 -14.46 -14.59 -3.93
N ASP A 136 -13.30 -14.77 -3.30
CA ASP A 136 -11.96 -14.57 -3.88
C ASP A 136 -11.47 -15.69 -4.82
N ASN A 137 -12.35 -16.55 -5.32
CA ASN A 137 -12.01 -17.59 -6.31
C ASN A 137 -11.76 -17.02 -7.72
N VAL A 138 -11.61 -15.69 -7.88
CA VAL A 138 -11.38 -15.06 -9.19
C VAL A 138 -9.95 -14.61 -9.29
N ASN A 139 -9.29 -15.06 -10.35
CA ASN A 139 -7.95 -14.66 -10.68
C ASN A 139 -7.88 -13.14 -10.96
N PHE A 140 -7.42 -12.36 -9.98
CA PHE A 140 -7.07 -10.94 -10.08
C PHE A 140 -5.57 -10.73 -10.27
N ALA A 141 -4.81 -11.80 -10.58
CA ALA A 141 -3.36 -11.74 -10.68
C ALA A 141 -2.87 -10.68 -11.68
N PHE A 142 -3.59 -10.47 -12.79
CA PHE A 142 -3.24 -9.42 -13.75
C PHE A 142 -3.33 -8.02 -13.13
N THR A 143 -4.46 -7.67 -12.53
CA THR A 143 -4.67 -6.37 -11.86
C THR A 143 -3.67 -6.18 -10.73
N PHE A 144 -3.48 -7.22 -9.90
CA PHE A 144 -2.49 -7.21 -8.84
C PHE A 144 -1.08 -6.94 -9.38
N LEU A 145 -0.63 -7.74 -10.35
CA LEU A 145 0.71 -7.61 -10.95
C LEU A 145 0.91 -6.24 -11.61
N PHE A 146 -0.13 -5.72 -12.28
CA PHE A 146 -0.12 -4.39 -12.86
C PHE A 146 0.08 -3.31 -11.78
N LEU A 147 -0.75 -3.29 -10.73
CA LEU A 147 -0.67 -2.28 -9.67
C LEU A 147 0.65 -2.36 -8.87
N ILE A 148 1.34 -3.51 -8.84
CA ILE A 148 2.64 -3.64 -8.19
C ILE A 148 3.79 -3.25 -9.12
N LEU A 149 3.86 -3.83 -10.32
CA LEU A 149 5.03 -3.71 -11.19
C LEU A 149 5.00 -2.44 -12.04
N PHE A 150 3.83 -2.04 -12.55
CA PHE A 150 3.76 -0.91 -13.46
C PHE A 150 4.19 0.41 -12.77
N PRO A 151 3.66 0.80 -11.59
CA PRO A 151 4.07 2.04 -10.93
C PRO A 151 5.56 2.07 -10.61
N VAL A 152 6.13 1.00 -10.06
CA VAL A 152 7.55 0.97 -9.67
C VAL A 152 8.52 0.97 -10.85
N MET A 153 8.07 0.66 -12.06
CA MET A 153 8.87 0.80 -13.27
C MET A 153 8.60 2.12 -13.99
N ALA A 154 7.34 2.36 -14.38
CA ALA A 154 6.96 3.45 -15.25
C ALA A 154 7.16 4.82 -14.60
N ILE A 155 6.77 5.00 -13.33
CA ILE A 155 6.89 6.28 -12.63
C ILE A 155 8.37 6.66 -12.44
N PRO A 156 9.24 5.80 -11.87
CA PRO A 156 10.66 6.12 -11.74
C PRO A 156 11.33 6.41 -13.09
N ILE A 157 11.14 5.56 -14.09
CA ILE A 157 11.76 5.75 -15.42
C ILE A 157 11.33 7.10 -16.01
N PHE A 158 10.04 7.40 -15.99
CA PHE A 158 9.50 8.64 -16.54
C PHE A 158 10.10 9.87 -15.85
N TRP A 159 10.05 9.94 -14.52
CA TRP A 159 10.54 11.11 -13.79
C TRP A 159 12.05 11.27 -13.85
N MET A 160 12.82 10.18 -13.87
CA MET A 160 14.27 10.27 -14.08
C MET A 160 14.59 10.89 -15.45
N ILE A 161 13.87 10.50 -16.52
CA ILE A 161 14.05 11.12 -17.85
C ILE A 161 13.74 12.61 -17.81
N ILE A 162 12.64 13.00 -17.14
CA ILE A 162 12.26 14.42 -16.99
C ILE A 162 13.32 15.21 -16.21
N ILE A 163 13.83 14.65 -15.11
CA ILE A 163 14.85 15.28 -14.27
C ILE A 163 16.16 15.42 -15.05
N VAL A 164 16.62 14.37 -15.73
CA VAL A 164 17.89 14.38 -16.48
C VAL A 164 17.86 15.34 -17.67
N ARG A 165 16.69 15.59 -18.24
CA ARG A 165 16.52 16.58 -19.32
C ARG A 165 16.60 18.03 -18.84
N LYS A 166 16.55 18.30 -17.54
CA LYS A 166 16.78 19.66 -17.02
C LYS A 166 18.26 20.02 -17.17
N ALA A 167 18.54 21.23 -17.64
CA ALA A 167 19.91 21.71 -17.86
C ALA A 167 20.72 21.89 -16.56
N THR A 168 20.05 21.98 -15.40
CA THR A 168 20.67 22.18 -14.09
C THR A 168 20.10 21.20 -13.07
N PHE A 169 20.99 20.54 -12.32
CA PHE A 169 20.63 19.63 -11.23
C PHE A 169 20.72 20.36 -9.90
N ASP A 170 19.58 20.63 -9.29
CA ASP A 170 19.51 21.09 -7.90
C ASP A 170 19.53 19.90 -6.93
N SER A 171 19.67 20.18 -5.64
CA SER A 171 19.67 19.14 -4.60
C SER A 171 18.41 18.27 -4.62
N THR A 172 17.26 18.87 -4.96
CA THR A 172 15.97 18.18 -5.08
C THR A 172 16.03 17.12 -6.18
N SER A 173 16.51 17.50 -7.36
CA SER A 173 16.67 16.62 -8.52
C SER A 173 17.58 15.43 -8.22
N ILE A 174 18.71 15.66 -7.53
CA ILE A 174 19.65 14.60 -7.15
C ILE A 174 18.97 13.60 -6.19
N ILE A 175 18.28 14.10 -5.14
CA ILE A 175 17.58 13.24 -4.18
C ILE A 175 16.55 12.36 -4.88
N PHE A 176 15.69 12.93 -5.74
CA PHE A 176 14.67 12.15 -6.44
C PHE A 176 15.28 11.18 -7.45
N LEU A 177 16.34 11.56 -8.16
CA LEU A 177 17.06 10.65 -9.06
C LEU A 177 17.58 9.42 -8.30
N THR A 178 18.17 9.62 -7.12
CA THR A 178 18.63 8.53 -6.26
C THR A 178 17.47 7.68 -5.75
N LEU A 179 16.39 8.28 -5.25
CA LEU A 179 15.24 7.54 -4.71
C LEU A 179 14.51 6.73 -5.79
N PHE A 180 14.35 7.28 -6.99
CA PHE A 180 13.79 6.55 -8.14
C PHE A 180 14.73 5.43 -8.63
N GLY A 181 16.05 5.68 -8.65
CA GLY A 181 17.04 4.65 -8.94
C GLY A 181 16.95 3.47 -7.96
N ILE A 182 16.82 3.75 -6.66
CA ILE A 182 16.63 2.73 -5.63
C ILE A 182 15.35 1.91 -5.89
N CYS A 183 14.24 2.54 -6.29
CA CYS A 183 13.01 1.83 -6.65
C CYS A 183 13.23 0.81 -7.78
N LEU A 184 13.98 1.18 -8.82
CA LEU A 184 14.29 0.27 -9.92
C LEU A 184 15.24 -0.86 -9.52
N VAL A 185 16.22 -0.56 -8.67
CA VAL A 185 17.11 -1.59 -8.09
C VAL A 185 16.30 -2.63 -7.32
N PHE A 186 15.26 -2.22 -6.57
CA PHE A 186 14.39 -3.19 -5.89
C PHE A 186 13.66 -4.12 -6.86
N VAL A 187 13.20 -3.64 -8.01
CA VAL A 187 12.59 -4.50 -9.05
C VAL A 187 13.58 -5.55 -9.54
N ILE A 188 14.82 -5.14 -9.82
CA ILE A 188 15.88 -6.05 -10.26
C ILE A 188 16.18 -7.08 -9.17
N LEU A 189 16.26 -6.67 -7.90
CA LEU A 189 16.47 -7.58 -6.78
C LEU A 189 15.35 -8.62 -6.64
N ILE A 190 14.09 -8.23 -6.81
CA ILE A 190 12.95 -9.17 -6.81
C ILE A 190 13.10 -10.19 -7.93
N ILE A 191 13.48 -9.76 -9.14
CA ILE A 191 13.69 -10.67 -10.28
C ILE A 191 14.82 -11.65 -9.97
N ILE A 192 15.96 -11.17 -9.48
CA ILE A 192 17.11 -12.01 -9.10
C ILE A 192 16.71 -13.02 -8.03
N MET A 193 15.99 -12.60 -6.99
CA MET A 193 15.51 -13.49 -5.94
C MET A 193 14.56 -14.55 -6.49
N LYS A 194 13.64 -14.19 -7.40
CA LYS A 194 12.73 -15.14 -8.05
C LYS A 194 13.46 -16.16 -8.92
N VAL A 195 14.47 -15.72 -9.68
CA VAL A 195 15.32 -16.62 -10.49
C VAL A 195 16.12 -17.56 -9.59
N LYS A 196 16.73 -17.04 -8.52
CA LYS A 196 17.45 -17.86 -7.55
C LYS A 196 16.54 -18.85 -6.83
N TYR A 197 15.34 -18.43 -6.44
CA TYR A 197 14.34 -19.31 -5.82
C TYR A 197 14.00 -20.49 -6.74
N ASN A 198 13.72 -20.22 -8.02
CA ASN A 198 13.41 -21.27 -9.00
C ASN A 198 14.59 -22.19 -9.32
N TYR A 199 15.84 -21.76 -9.08
CA TYR A 199 17.05 -22.51 -9.45
C TYR A 199 17.73 -23.22 -8.27
N PHE A 200 17.58 -22.70 -7.05
CA PHE A 200 18.17 -23.22 -5.81
C PHE A 200 17.11 -23.80 -4.87
N GLU A 201 16.18 -24.57 -5.42
CA GLU A 201 15.26 -25.40 -4.64
C GLU A 201 16.08 -26.21 -3.62
N GLY A 202 15.95 -25.88 -2.32
CA GLY A 202 16.46 -26.72 -1.22
C GLY A 202 17.59 -26.18 -0.32
N ILE A 203 18.14 -24.97 -0.49
CA ILE A 203 19.31 -24.52 0.34
C ILE A 203 19.04 -23.29 1.23
N ILE A 204 18.16 -22.37 0.83
CA ILE A 204 17.85 -21.17 1.63
C ILE A 204 16.48 -21.36 2.26
N GLY A 205 16.41 -21.32 3.60
CA GLY A 205 15.17 -21.52 4.35
C GLY A 205 14.01 -20.69 3.79
N GLU A 206 13.06 -21.39 3.19
CA GLU A 206 11.97 -20.86 2.34
C GLU A 206 11.29 -19.64 2.98
N LYS A 207 11.06 -19.69 4.30
CA LYS A 207 10.33 -18.68 5.08
C LYS A 207 10.99 -17.30 5.15
N LYS A 208 12.32 -17.18 5.09
CA LYS A 208 13.00 -15.86 5.18
C LYS A 208 12.95 -15.08 3.86
N MET A 209 13.01 -15.78 2.73
CA MET A 209 12.93 -15.16 1.40
C MET A 209 11.54 -14.57 1.13
N PHE A 210 10.47 -15.26 1.54
CA PHE A 210 9.10 -14.77 1.36
C PHE A 210 8.84 -13.44 2.10
N LYS A 211 9.31 -13.30 3.35
CA LYS A 211 9.20 -12.03 4.11
C LYS A 211 9.85 -10.85 3.39
N ILE A 212 11.04 -11.06 2.83
CA ILE A 212 11.77 -10.04 2.09
C ILE A 212 11.00 -9.64 0.82
N ILE A 213 10.47 -10.62 0.09
CA ILE A 213 9.64 -10.38 -1.10
C ILE A 213 8.38 -9.58 -0.74
N TYR A 214 7.72 -9.89 0.38
CA TYR A 214 6.51 -9.18 0.81
C TYR A 214 6.78 -7.72 1.18
N ALA A 215 7.86 -7.45 1.91
CA ALA A 215 8.30 -6.08 2.18
C ALA A 215 8.54 -5.31 0.88
N PHE A 216 9.13 -5.95 -0.13
CA PHE A 216 9.32 -5.33 -1.44
C PHE A 216 8.01 -5.08 -2.19
N ILE A 217 7.04 -5.99 -2.14
CA ILE A 217 5.72 -5.77 -2.76
C ILE A 217 5.05 -4.51 -2.17
N ILE A 218 5.12 -4.32 -0.85
CA ILE A 218 4.61 -3.12 -0.18
C ILE A 218 5.33 -1.87 -0.69
N ILE A 219 6.67 -1.92 -0.77
CA ILE A 219 7.48 -0.80 -1.28
C ILE A 219 7.09 -0.46 -2.72
N CYS A 220 7.01 -1.45 -3.60
CA CYS A 220 6.63 -1.28 -5.01
C CYS A 220 5.24 -0.66 -5.17
N PHE A 221 4.30 -1.00 -4.30
CA PHE A 221 2.94 -0.47 -4.36
C PHE A 221 2.83 0.99 -3.91
N TYR A 222 3.51 1.37 -2.82
CA TYR A 222 3.34 2.69 -2.19
C TYR A 222 4.39 3.72 -2.62
N VAL A 223 5.67 3.35 -2.63
CA VAL A 223 6.79 4.30 -2.72
C VAL A 223 6.79 5.10 -4.02
N PRO A 224 6.58 4.52 -5.22
CA PRO A 224 6.63 5.28 -6.47
C PRO A 224 5.63 6.45 -6.51
N ASN A 225 4.41 6.22 -6.03
CA ASN A 225 3.34 7.20 -5.98
C ASN A 225 3.59 8.30 -4.94
N ILE A 226 4.16 7.94 -3.78
CA ILE A 226 4.59 8.91 -2.76
C ILE A 226 5.68 9.82 -3.36
N LEU A 227 6.71 9.23 -3.97
CA LEU A 227 7.82 9.98 -4.57
C LEU A 227 7.35 10.90 -5.70
N GLN A 228 6.47 10.41 -6.60
CA GLN A 228 5.86 11.25 -7.64
C GLN A 228 5.14 12.47 -7.06
N THR A 229 4.31 12.25 -6.03
CA THR A 229 3.52 13.33 -5.43
C THR A 229 4.43 14.37 -4.77
N LEU A 230 5.46 13.91 -4.05
CA LEU A 230 6.43 14.81 -3.41
C LEU A 230 7.29 15.56 -4.43
N LEU A 231 7.71 14.90 -5.51
CA LEU A 231 8.45 15.56 -6.59
C LEU A 231 7.62 16.67 -7.21
N ILE A 232 6.36 16.37 -7.53
CA ILE A 232 5.41 17.35 -8.09
C ILE A 232 5.25 18.53 -7.13
N ALA A 233 5.01 18.23 -5.86
CA ALA A 233 4.80 19.26 -4.84
C ALA A 233 6.00 20.20 -4.69
N LEU A 234 7.23 19.69 -4.86
CA LEU A 234 8.46 20.47 -4.72
C LEU A 234 8.88 21.18 -6.00
N SER A 235 8.69 20.54 -7.15
CA SER A 235 9.24 20.99 -8.44
C SER A 235 8.25 21.79 -9.29
N TRP A 236 6.94 21.51 -9.16
CA TRP A 236 5.88 22.16 -9.93
C TRP A 236 4.66 22.52 -9.07
N PRO A 237 4.86 23.32 -8.01
CA PRO A 237 3.78 23.76 -7.14
C PRO A 237 2.93 24.84 -7.79
N ILE A 238 1.63 24.61 -7.89
CA ILE A 238 0.75 25.59 -8.52
C ILE A 238 0.47 26.79 -7.58
N ASN A 239 0.05 26.53 -6.34
CA ASN A 239 -0.13 27.52 -5.28
C ASN A 239 -0.21 26.81 -3.92
N PHE A 240 -0.31 27.58 -2.83
CA PHE A 240 -0.42 27.06 -1.47
C PHE A 240 -1.56 26.05 -1.28
N TYR A 241 -2.76 26.36 -1.79
CA TYR A 241 -3.93 25.49 -1.65
C TYR A 241 -3.77 24.18 -2.41
N PHE A 242 -3.13 24.22 -3.57
CA PHE A 242 -2.81 23.04 -4.34
C PHE A 242 -1.88 22.10 -3.56
N ILE A 243 -0.79 22.62 -2.97
CA ILE A 243 0.14 21.82 -2.17
C ILE A 243 -0.55 21.24 -0.92
N LYS A 244 -1.38 22.05 -0.25
CA LYS A 244 -2.22 21.58 0.84
C LYS A 244 -3.14 20.42 0.43
N ALA A 245 -3.78 20.53 -0.73
CA ALA A 245 -4.64 19.47 -1.27
C ALA A 245 -3.85 18.20 -1.64
N LEU A 246 -2.67 18.34 -2.27
CA LEU A 246 -1.80 17.20 -2.60
C LEU A 246 -1.41 16.41 -1.36
N VAL A 247 -0.93 17.10 -0.33
CA VAL A 247 -0.51 16.50 0.92
C VAL A 247 -1.69 15.87 1.65
N PHE A 248 -2.85 16.53 1.65
CA PHE A 248 -4.07 15.97 2.23
C PHE A 248 -4.52 14.68 1.54
N ILE A 249 -4.57 14.68 0.22
CA ILE A 249 -4.95 13.49 -0.56
C ILE A 249 -3.95 12.35 -0.32
N LEU A 250 -2.66 12.66 -0.31
CA LEU A 250 -1.60 11.66 -0.06
C LEU A 250 -1.75 11.05 1.33
N ILE A 251 -1.86 11.86 2.38
CA ILE A 251 -1.99 11.37 3.76
C ILE A 251 -3.29 10.61 3.96
N LEU A 252 -4.40 11.09 3.39
CA LEU A 252 -5.69 10.40 3.43
C LEU A 252 -5.59 9.02 2.77
N SER A 253 -4.99 8.94 1.58
CA SER A 253 -4.74 7.68 0.87
C SER A 253 -3.89 6.74 1.72
N LEU A 254 -2.74 7.19 2.24
CA LEU A 254 -1.86 6.37 3.07
C LEU A 254 -2.53 5.89 4.35
N THR A 255 -3.29 6.75 5.03
CA THR A 255 -4.03 6.41 6.25
C THR A 255 -5.10 5.35 5.98
N ARG A 256 -5.88 5.54 4.91
CA ARG A 256 -6.86 4.55 4.44
C ARG A 256 -6.18 3.22 4.14
N ASN A 257 -5.02 3.24 3.50
CA ASN A 257 -4.28 2.04 3.12
C ASN A 257 -3.70 1.30 4.34
N VAL A 258 -3.17 2.02 5.34
CA VAL A 258 -2.69 1.44 6.61
C VAL A 258 -3.83 0.76 7.39
N SER A 259 -5.07 1.27 7.27
CA SER A 259 -6.23 0.68 7.95
C SER A 259 -6.51 -0.79 7.54
N TYR A 260 -6.04 -1.23 6.37
CA TYR A 260 -6.15 -2.62 5.94
C TYR A 260 -5.27 -3.57 6.77
N PHE A 261 -4.14 -3.07 7.29
CA PHE A 261 -3.16 -3.86 8.06
C PHE A 261 -3.37 -3.74 9.57
N ALA A 262 -3.86 -2.60 10.06
CA ALA A 262 -4.07 -2.36 11.49
C ALA A 262 -5.41 -2.92 12.03
N GLY A 263 -6.37 -3.26 11.15
CA GLY A 263 -7.71 -3.67 11.56
C GLY A 263 -8.31 -4.83 10.75
N LYS A 264 -9.44 -5.35 11.24
CA LYS A 264 -10.22 -6.36 10.52
C LYS A 264 -11.05 -5.69 9.42
N VAL A 265 -10.62 -5.85 8.17
CA VAL A 265 -11.37 -5.44 6.98
C VAL A 265 -12.60 -6.35 6.85
N PRO A 266 -13.82 -5.81 6.71
CA PRO A 266 -15.02 -6.62 6.51
C PRO A 266 -14.96 -7.45 5.21
N ASP A 267 -15.36 -8.71 5.29
CA ASP A 267 -15.33 -9.66 4.17
C ASP A 267 -16.28 -9.27 3.01
N ASP A 268 -17.28 -8.45 3.30
CA ASP A 268 -18.27 -7.94 2.36
C ASP A 268 -17.86 -6.61 1.69
N PHE A 269 -16.61 -6.16 1.85
CA PHE A 269 -16.05 -5.03 1.10
C PHE A 269 -16.11 -5.28 -0.41
N LEU A 270 -16.42 -4.22 -1.18
CA LEU A 270 -16.38 -4.27 -2.64
C LEU A 270 -14.94 -4.53 -3.13
N ALA A 271 -14.79 -5.48 -4.05
CA ALA A 271 -13.52 -5.85 -4.67
C ALA A 271 -13.10 -4.86 -5.77
N THR A 272 -12.56 -3.69 -5.39
CA THR A 272 -11.92 -2.76 -6.32
C THR A 272 -10.46 -3.16 -6.61
N SER A 273 -9.80 -2.58 -7.61
CA SER A 273 -8.41 -2.90 -7.93
C SER A 273 -7.47 -2.68 -6.74
N THR A 274 -7.64 -1.57 -6.03
CA THR A 274 -6.84 -1.21 -4.85
C THR A 274 -7.16 -2.12 -3.67
N THR A 275 -8.44 -2.31 -3.35
CA THR A 275 -8.88 -3.16 -2.22
C THR A 275 -8.45 -4.62 -2.39
N MET A 276 -8.54 -5.16 -3.61
CA MET A 276 -8.07 -6.52 -3.91
C MET A 276 -6.55 -6.63 -3.76
N THR A 277 -5.81 -5.64 -4.28
CA THR A 277 -4.35 -5.62 -4.16
C THR A 277 -3.93 -5.57 -2.69
N GLN A 278 -4.55 -4.71 -1.90
CA GLN A 278 -4.27 -4.58 -0.46
C GLN A 278 -4.66 -5.82 0.33
N ASN A 279 -5.83 -6.40 0.06
CA ASN A 279 -6.25 -7.64 0.70
C ASN A 279 -5.30 -8.81 0.35
N TYR A 280 -4.80 -8.85 -0.88
CA TYR A 280 -3.80 -9.84 -1.27
C TYR A 280 -2.48 -9.64 -0.52
N ILE A 281 -1.95 -8.40 -0.45
CA ILE A 281 -0.76 -8.07 0.35
C ILE A 281 -0.96 -8.46 1.82
N LYS A 282 -2.14 -8.17 2.39
CA LYS A 282 -2.49 -8.55 3.76
C LYS A 282 -2.47 -10.06 3.96
N ARG A 283 -3.10 -10.83 3.08
CA ARG A 283 -3.12 -12.30 3.16
C ARG A 283 -1.73 -12.91 3.07
N LEU A 284 -0.86 -12.34 2.24
CA LEU A 284 0.55 -12.74 2.19
C LEU A 284 1.24 -12.51 3.55
N LEU A 285 0.91 -11.42 4.25
CA LEU A 285 1.44 -11.12 5.58
C LEU A 285 0.84 -12.02 6.69
N GLU A 286 -0.45 -12.34 6.62
CA GLU A 286 -1.16 -13.15 7.64
C GLU A 286 -0.86 -14.65 7.56
N LYS A 287 -0.67 -15.21 6.35
CA LYS A 287 -0.28 -16.62 6.17
C LYS A 287 1.04 -16.93 6.88
N ASP A 288 1.98 -15.99 6.88
CA ASP A 288 3.22 -16.11 7.63
C ASP A 288 3.01 -16.13 9.16
N VAL A 289 2.09 -15.31 9.70
CA VAL A 289 1.83 -15.28 11.15
C VAL A 289 1.22 -16.59 11.62
N HIS A 290 0.30 -17.17 10.85
CA HIS A 290 -0.35 -18.43 11.22
C HIS A 290 0.61 -19.64 11.11
N GLU A 291 1.54 -19.64 10.15
CA GLU A 291 2.62 -20.64 10.02
C GLU A 291 3.80 -20.43 11.00
N ILE A 292 3.88 -19.28 11.67
CA ILE A 292 4.82 -19.01 12.78
C ILE A 292 4.21 -19.42 14.13
N LEU A 293 2.88 -19.40 14.24
CA LEU A 293 2.12 -19.75 15.44
C LEU A 293 1.69 -21.22 15.51
N GLU A 294 1.92 -22.04 14.47
CA GLU A 294 2.01 -23.48 14.73
C GLU A 294 3.19 -23.71 15.68
N PRO A 295 2.95 -24.23 16.89
CA PRO A 295 4.05 -24.57 17.76
C PRO A 295 4.92 -25.59 17.03
N GLN A 296 6.20 -25.28 16.84
CA GLN A 296 7.24 -26.18 16.31
C GLN A 296 7.46 -27.44 17.18
N ILE A 297 6.58 -27.68 18.17
CA ILE A 297 6.51 -28.86 19.00
C ILE A 297 5.12 -29.44 18.72
N THR A 298 5.08 -30.55 17.98
CA THR A 298 3.82 -31.30 17.79
C THR A 298 3.28 -31.73 19.16
N MET A 299 1.97 -31.91 19.28
CA MET A 299 1.34 -32.38 20.54
C MET A 299 2.00 -33.66 21.06
N GLU A 300 2.48 -34.52 20.13
CA GLU A 300 3.23 -35.72 20.42
C GLU A 300 4.62 -35.44 21.02
N GLU A 301 5.37 -34.48 20.47
CA GLU A 301 6.69 -34.10 20.97
C GLU A 301 6.57 -33.46 22.37
N MET A 302 5.53 -32.65 22.60
CA MET A 302 5.24 -32.06 23.92
C MET A 302 4.88 -33.14 24.94
N HIS A 303 4.04 -34.10 24.56
CA HIS A 303 3.68 -35.24 25.41
C HIS A 303 4.90 -36.12 25.70
N ARG A 304 5.80 -36.33 24.73
CA ARG A 304 7.03 -37.10 24.93
C ARG A 304 7.97 -36.41 25.92
N VAL A 305 8.20 -35.11 25.75
CA VAL A 305 9.04 -34.30 26.66
C VAL A 305 8.44 -34.26 28.06
N GLN A 306 7.12 -34.15 28.18
CA GLN A 306 6.44 -34.16 29.48
C GLN A 306 6.56 -35.53 30.18
N THR A 307 6.43 -36.63 29.44
CA THR A 307 6.64 -37.98 29.98
C THR A 307 8.09 -38.19 30.44
N GLU A 308 9.09 -37.77 29.65
CA GLU A 308 10.51 -37.87 30.03
C GLU A 308 10.87 -37.01 31.25
N MET A 309 10.25 -35.83 31.37
CA MET A 309 10.47 -34.96 32.52
C MET A 309 9.83 -35.55 33.78
N GLN A 310 8.65 -36.16 33.65
CA GLN A 310 7.98 -36.82 34.77
C GLN A 310 8.75 -38.05 35.25
N THR A 311 9.26 -38.90 34.35
CA THR A 311 10.06 -40.07 34.75
C THR A 311 11.34 -39.67 35.48
N LYS A 312 12.03 -38.61 35.04
CA LYS A 312 13.21 -38.09 35.76
C LYS A 312 12.88 -37.53 37.14
N ILE A 313 11.73 -36.87 37.29
CA ILE A 313 11.26 -36.38 38.60
C ILE A 313 10.99 -37.55 39.55
N ASP A 314 10.35 -38.61 39.04
CA ASP A 314 10.03 -39.81 39.83
C ASP A 314 11.31 -40.54 40.28
N GLU A 315 12.31 -40.66 39.40
CA GLU A 315 13.64 -41.21 39.73
C GLU A 315 14.37 -40.38 40.78
N MET A 316 14.34 -39.05 40.67
CA MET A 316 14.92 -38.16 41.67
C MET A 316 14.20 -38.30 43.03
N GLN A 317 12.87 -38.38 43.05
CA GLN A 317 12.10 -38.56 44.28
C GLN A 317 12.41 -39.91 44.94
N LYS A 318 12.53 -40.98 44.16
CA LYS A 318 12.94 -42.29 44.66
C LYS A 318 14.33 -42.22 45.31
N THR A 319 15.28 -41.60 44.63
CA THR A 319 16.66 -41.42 45.13
C THR A 319 16.70 -40.60 46.43
N ILE A 320 15.92 -39.51 46.50
CA ILE A 320 15.78 -38.68 47.71
C ILE A 320 15.18 -39.48 48.87
N ASN A 321 14.17 -40.30 48.62
CA ASN A 321 13.54 -41.14 49.64
C ASN A 321 14.48 -42.25 50.14
N GLU A 322 15.28 -42.84 49.26
CA GLU A 322 16.33 -43.80 49.63
C GLU A 322 17.41 -43.16 50.51
N ILE A 323 17.89 -41.96 50.15
CA ILE A 323 18.86 -41.21 50.96
C ILE A 323 18.27 -40.82 52.33
N LYS A 324 16.99 -40.41 52.38
CA LYS A 324 16.29 -40.12 53.65
C LYS A 324 16.15 -41.34 54.54
N ASN A 325 15.91 -42.52 53.98
CA ASN A 325 15.81 -43.76 54.74
C ASN A 325 17.17 -44.20 55.31
N ILE A 326 18.26 -44.02 54.56
CA ILE A 326 19.62 -44.28 55.03
C ILE A 326 19.99 -43.34 56.20
N ASN A 327 19.72 -42.04 56.06
CA ASN A 327 19.98 -41.06 57.13
C ASN A 327 19.02 -41.17 58.33
N GLY A 328 17.89 -41.86 58.18
CA GLY A 328 16.96 -42.19 59.28
C GLY A 328 17.40 -43.40 60.10
N LEU A 329 18.18 -44.32 59.52
CA LEU A 329 18.77 -45.46 60.22
C LEU A 329 19.97 -45.05 61.10
N ASP A 330 20.77 -44.07 60.68
CA ASP A 330 21.88 -43.52 61.48
C ASP A 330 21.45 -42.72 62.72
N LYS A 331 20.16 -42.37 62.85
CA LYS A 331 19.62 -41.70 64.04
C LYS A 331 19.05 -42.65 65.10
N LYS A 332 19.12 -43.96 64.89
CA LYS A 332 18.56 -44.99 65.80
C LYS A 332 19.60 -45.93 66.41
N ASN A 333 20.89 -45.68 66.25
CA ASN A 333 21.96 -46.35 66.97
C ASN A 333 22.55 -45.45 68.05
#